data_AF-A0A1K2H543-F1
#
_entry.id   AF-A0A1K2H543-F1
#
_cell.length_a   1.000
_cell.length_b   1.000
_cell.length_c   1.000
_cell.angle_alpha   90.00
_cell.angle_beta   90.00
_cell.angle_gamma   90.00
#
_symmetry.space_group_name_H-M   'P 1'
#
loop_
_entity.id
_entity.type
_entity.pdbx_description
1 polymer ?
#
loop_
_entity_poly.entity_id
_entity_poly.type
_entity_poly.pdbx_seq_one_letter_code
_entity_poly.pdbx_strand_id
1 'polypeptide(L)'
;MNLDDIRSDIDTLDAQLVQLLEARMTLVSQVATFKKMTGGRVLDNSRELVILDRVASQVENLDYAETVVNTFKDILKNSRAYQEKVLKK
;
A
#
# COMPACT_ATOMS: atom_id res chain seq x y z
N MET A 1 -5.14 -31.25 -4.27
CA MET A 1 -4.59 -29.95 -4.64
C MET A 1 -3.16 -30.15 -5.08
N ASN A 2 -2.84 -29.80 -6.32
CA ASN A 2 -1.49 -29.84 -6.89
C ASN A 2 -0.89 -28.41 -6.89
N LEU A 3 0.35 -28.28 -7.38
CA LEU A 3 1.04 -26.99 -7.44
C LEU A 3 0.34 -25.97 -8.35
N ASP A 4 -0.25 -26.43 -9.45
CA ASP A 4 -0.92 -25.56 -10.42
C ASP A 4 -2.25 -25.03 -9.88
N ASP A 5 -2.99 -25.84 -9.09
CA ASP A 5 -4.18 -25.39 -8.36
C ASP A 5 -3.82 -24.24 -7.41
N ILE A 6 -2.76 -24.40 -6.61
CA ILE A 6 -2.30 -23.37 -5.66
C ILE A 6 -1.90 -22.08 -6.39
N ARG A 7 -1.23 -22.19 -7.54
CA ARG A 7 -0.84 -21.03 -8.36
C ARG A 7 -2.05 -20.33 -8.95
N SER A 8 -3.06 -21.07 -9.41
CA SER A 8 -4.31 -20.47 -9.90
C SER A 8 -5.05 -19.71 -8.80
N ASP A 9 -5.02 -20.21 -7.56
CA ASP A 9 -5.59 -19.50 -6.41
C ASP A 9 -4.80 -18.21 -6.11
N ILE A 10 -3.46 -18.25 -6.21
CA ILE A 10 -2.60 -17.05 -6.09
C ILE A 10 -2.92 -16.04 -7.19
N ASP A 11 -3.00 -16.46 -8.44
CA ASP A 11 -3.31 -15.57 -9.58
C ASP A 11 -4.66 -14.85 -9.38
N THR A 12 -5.64 -15.57 -8.82
CA THR A 12 -6.95 -15.00 -8.48
C THR A 12 -6.84 -13.94 -7.38
N LEU A 13 -6.06 -14.21 -6.33
CA LEU A 13 -5.80 -13.24 -5.26
C LEU A 13 -5.01 -12.02 -5.78
N ASP A 14 -4.02 -12.24 -6.64
CA ASP A 14 -3.22 -11.17 -7.24
C ASP A 14 -4.09 -10.22 -8.07
N ALA A 15 -5.05 -10.75 -8.83
CA ALA A 15 -6.03 -9.92 -9.54
C ALA A 15 -6.85 -9.03 -8.59
N GLN A 16 -7.23 -9.53 -7.41
CA GLN A 16 -7.93 -8.74 -6.40
C GLN A 16 -7.01 -7.71 -5.75
N LEU A 17 -5.75 -8.07 -5.48
CA LEU A 17 -4.74 -7.15 -4.95
C LEU A 17 -4.51 -5.97 -5.90
N VAL A 18 -4.43 -6.22 -7.21
CA VAL A 18 -4.31 -5.14 -8.22
C VAL A 18 -5.49 -4.18 -8.12
N GLN A 19 -6.73 -4.68 -8.09
CA GLN A 19 -7.92 -3.83 -7.98
C GLN A 19 -7.91 -2.98 -6.70
N LEU A 20 -7.53 -3.58 -5.57
CA LEU A 20 -7.43 -2.87 -4.28
C LEU A 20 -6.32 -1.82 -4.29
N LEU A 21 -5.18 -2.13 -4.90
CA LEU A 21 -4.06 -1.20 -5.03
C LEU A 21 -4.42 -0.02 -5.94
N GLU A 22 -5.12 -0.24 -7.05
CA GLU A 22 -5.60 0.83 -7.92
C GLU A 22 -6.60 1.74 -7.21
N ALA A 23 -7.59 1.17 -6.52
CA ALA A 23 -8.53 1.94 -5.70
C ALA A 23 -7.81 2.78 -4.64
N ARG A 24 -6.80 2.21 -3.99
CA ARG A 24 -5.93 2.93 -3.05
C ARG A 24 -5.15 4.05 -3.74
N MET A 25 -4.64 3.85 -4.96
CA MET A 25 -3.89 4.87 -5.69
C MET A 25 -4.77 6.05 -6.12
N THR A 26 -6.04 5.82 -6.43
CA THR A 26 -7.03 6.89 -6.63
C THR A 26 -7.13 7.79 -5.40
N LEU A 27 -7.21 7.20 -4.20
CA LEU A 27 -7.23 7.96 -2.94
C LEU A 27 -5.89 8.67 -2.67
N VAL A 28 -4.76 8.04 -2.98
CA VAL A 28 -3.43 8.67 -2.88
C VAL A 28 -3.33 9.89 -3.80
N SER A 29 -3.93 9.86 -4.98
CA SER A 29 -3.99 11.02 -5.90
C SER A 29 -4.79 12.19 -5.32
N GLN A 30 -5.90 11.90 -4.64
CA GLN A 30 -6.68 12.92 -3.91
C GLN A 30 -5.85 13.53 -2.77
N VAL A 31 -5.14 12.70 -2.00
CA VAL A 31 -4.20 13.15 -0.94
C VAL A 31 -3.09 14.03 -1.53
N ALA A 32 -2.52 13.65 -2.68
CA ALA A 32 -1.50 14.43 -3.38
C ALA A 32 -2.03 15.83 -3.75
N THR A 33 -3.22 15.87 -4.34
CA THR A 33 -3.90 17.13 -4.74
C THR A 33 -4.16 18.03 -3.53
N PHE A 34 -4.69 17.46 -2.43
CA PHE A 34 -4.92 18.19 -1.21
C PHE A 34 -3.62 18.76 -0.62
N LYS A 35 -2.54 17.96 -0.58
CA LYS A 35 -1.22 18.41 -0.11
C LYS A 35 -0.64 19.51 -1.00
N LYS A 36 -0.85 19.43 -2.32
CA LYS A 36 -0.43 20.49 -3.27
C LYS A 36 -1.10 21.82 -2.95
N MET A 37 -2.40 21.80 -2.66
CA MET A 37 -3.17 23.00 -2.32
C MET A 37 -2.79 23.59 -0.96
N THR A 38 -2.41 22.75 0.01
CA THR A 38 -2.15 23.16 1.40
C THR A 38 -0.67 23.35 1.74
N GLY A 39 0.25 23.02 0.82
CA GLY A 39 1.70 23.03 1.09
C GLY A 39 2.17 21.86 1.96
N GLY A 40 1.36 20.80 2.09
CA GLY A 40 1.68 19.63 2.91
C GLY A 40 2.84 18.79 2.37
N ARG A 41 3.62 18.18 3.26
CA ARG A 41 4.74 17.29 2.89
C ARG A 41 4.25 15.91 2.43
N VAL A 42 4.93 15.31 1.46
CA VAL A 42 4.63 13.94 0.99
C VAL A 42 4.95 12.93 2.08
N LEU A 43 6.17 12.96 2.61
CA LEU A 43 6.61 12.09 3.69
C LEU A 43 5.99 12.56 5.02
N ASP A 44 5.19 11.68 5.60
CA ASP A 44 4.57 11.84 6.91
C ASP A 44 4.84 10.57 7.74
N ASN A 45 5.97 10.58 8.44
CA ASN A 45 6.44 9.43 9.22
C ASN A 45 5.42 9.00 10.29
N SER A 46 4.78 9.97 10.96
CA SER A 46 3.79 9.69 11.99
C SER A 46 2.59 8.96 11.38
N ARG A 47 2.10 9.40 10.22
CA ARG A 47 0.99 8.72 9.54
C ARG A 47 1.37 7.31 9.10
N GLU A 48 2.57 7.12 8.58
CA GLU A 48 3.03 5.83 8.06
C GLU A 48 3.24 4.79 9.17
N LEU A 49 3.81 5.20 10.31
CA LEU A 49 3.94 4.33 11.49
C LEU A 49 2.56 3.80 11.93
N VAL A 50 1.55 4.68 12.03
CA VAL A 50 0.17 4.27 12.37
C VAL A 50 -0.40 3.27 11.36
N ILE A 51 -0.06 3.36 10.07
CA ILE A 51 -0.51 2.38 9.07
C ILE A 51 0.17 1.03 9.31
N LEU A 52 1.49 1.03 9.52
CA LEU A 52 2.26 -0.19 9.71
C LEU A 52 1.87 -0.92 11.01
N ASP A 53 1.66 -0.18 12.11
CA ASP A 53 1.19 -0.76 13.37
C ASP A 53 -0.19 -1.40 13.22
N ARG A 54 -1.10 -0.71 12.51
CA ARG A 54 -2.43 -1.26 12.23
C ARG A 54 -2.33 -2.53 11.38
N VAL A 55 -1.51 -2.52 10.34
CA VAL A 55 -1.29 -3.71 9.48
C VAL A 55 -0.75 -4.86 10.33
N ALA A 56 0.29 -4.62 11.14
CA ALA A 56 0.85 -5.64 12.03
C ALA A 56 -0.22 -6.23 12.97
N SER A 57 -1.10 -5.39 13.52
CA SER A 57 -2.18 -5.84 14.42
C SER A 57 -3.30 -6.65 13.73
N GLN A 58 -3.38 -6.59 12.41
CA GLN A 58 -4.40 -7.28 11.61
C GLN A 58 -3.92 -8.63 11.06
N VAL A 59 -2.63 -8.93 11.18
CA VAL A 59 -2.09 -10.22 10.72
C VAL A 59 -2.38 -11.28 11.78
N GLU A 60 -3.21 -12.26 11.43
CA GLU A 60 -3.59 -13.35 12.35
C GLU A 60 -2.47 -14.38 12.53
N ASN A 61 -1.80 -14.76 11.44
CA ASN A 61 -0.66 -15.67 11.50
C ASN A 61 0.64 -14.87 11.67
N LEU A 62 1.21 -14.93 12.87
CA LEU A 62 2.42 -14.18 13.23
C LEU A 62 3.64 -14.52 12.37
N ASP A 63 3.70 -15.72 11.78
CA ASP A 63 4.77 -16.10 10.83
C ASP A 63 4.75 -15.22 9.56
N TYR A 64 3.61 -14.60 9.25
CA TYR A 64 3.44 -13.70 8.10
C TYR A 64 3.58 -12.23 8.47
N ALA A 65 3.68 -11.89 9.76
CA ALA A 65 3.62 -10.50 10.21
C ALA A 65 4.72 -9.64 9.60
N GLU A 66 5.98 -10.10 9.64
CA GLU A 66 7.11 -9.39 9.05
C GLU A 66 6.94 -9.21 7.53
N THR A 67 6.58 -10.28 6.83
CA THR A 67 6.37 -10.28 5.37
C THR A 67 5.29 -9.28 4.96
N VAL A 68 4.12 -9.31 5.62
CA VAL A 68 3.01 -8.42 5.32
C VAL A 68 3.38 -6.96 5.63
N VAL A 69 4.01 -6.70 6.78
CA VAL A 69 4.46 -5.34 7.15
C VAL A 69 5.46 -4.79 6.13
N ASN A 70 6.42 -5.61 5.68
CA ASN A 70 7.41 -5.18 4.69
C ASN A 70 6.77 -4.88 3.33
N THR A 71 5.80 -5.70 2.88
CA THR A 71 5.01 -5.40 1.67
C THR A 71 4.30 -4.04 1.79
N PHE A 72 3.72 -3.73 2.96
CA PHE A 72 3.08 -2.43 3.17
C PHE A 72 4.07 -1.26 3.18
N LYS A 73 5.30 -1.44 3.67
CA LYS A 73 6.36 -0.43 3.55
C LYS A 73 6.64 -0.10 2.08
N ASP A 74 6.69 -1.10 1.21
CA ASP A 74 6.90 -0.90 -0.22
C ASP A 74 5.69 -0.24 -0.91
N ILE A 75 4.46 -0.59 -0.52
CA ILE A 75 3.26 0.11 -0.99
C ILE A 75 3.34 1.60 -0.62
N LEU A 76 3.72 1.93 0.62
CA LEU A 76 3.86 3.31 1.08
C LEU A 76 4.97 4.05 0.31
N LYS A 77 6.12 3.41 0.11
CA LYS A 77 7.23 3.95 -0.71
C LYS A 77 6.79 4.32 -2.11
N ASN A 78 6.09 3.41 -2.80
CA ASN A 78 5.57 3.68 -4.14
C ASN A 78 4.49 4.78 -4.15
N SER A 79 3.67 4.84 -3.10
CA SER A 79 2.67 5.91 -2.94
C SER A 79 3.31 7.30 -2.80
N ARG A 80 4.42 7.41 -2.06
CA ARG A 80 5.17 8.66 -1.94
C ARG A 80 5.78 9.06 -3.27
N ALA A 81 6.44 8.11 -3.96
CA ALA A 81 7.04 8.35 -5.26
C ALA A 81 6.01 8.87 -6.28
N TYR A 82 4.78 8.32 -6.27
CA TYR A 82 3.69 8.83 -7.09
C TYR A 82 3.24 10.24 -6.68
N GLN A 83 3.04 10.51 -5.38
CA GLN A 83 2.67 11.84 -4.88
C GLN A 83 3.71 12.91 -5.28
N GLU A 84 5.00 12.60 -5.16
CA GLU A 84 6.09 13.51 -5.57
C GLU A 84 6.02 13.83 -7.06
N LYS A 85 5.70 12.85 -7.92
CA LYS A 85 5.49 13.09 -9.36
C LYS A 85 4.29 14.00 -9.62
N VAL A 86 3.20 13.85 -8.86
CA VAL A 86 2.00 14.71 -8.99
C VAL A 86 2.26 16.13 -8.52
N LEU A 87 3.04 16.31 -7.46
CA LEU A 87 3.39 17.64 -6.92
C LEU A 87 4.37 18.43 -7.78
N LYS A 88 5.23 17.74 -8.54
CA LYS A 88 6.19 18.35 -9.48
C LYS A 88 5.57 18.78 -10.81
N LYS A 89 4.39 18.26 -11.15
CA LYS A 89 3.58 18.74 -12.28
C LYS A 89 2.78 19.95 -11.85
#